data_AF-A0A3C1PQU8-F1
#
_entry.id   AF-A0A3C1PQU8-F1
#
_cell.length_a   1.000
_cell.length_b   1.000
_cell.length_c   1.000
_cell.angle_alpha   90.00
_cell.angle_beta   90.00
_cell.angle_gamma   90.00
#
_symmetry.space_group_name_H-M   'P 1'
#
loop_
_entity.id
_entity.type
_entity.pdbx_description
1 polymer ?
#
loop_
_entity_poly.entity_id
_entity_poly.type
_entity_poly.pdbx_seq_one_letter_code
_entity_poly.pdbx_strand_id
1 'polypeptide(L)'
;MQQYNLFVLPKLVVRNFSFFKKLSLSIVLSVLLIGFAQGQADNSYRAKQSGNWNNTNTWERYNLATTAWVAAVATPSNTNSPSINIPAAYTVTVTANVNIDQATIDGIVAVNSGITLTVANGGGTDLTVNSGGTLLNAGTIATAGATVTMNAGSTYEHTQNGGTIPTAAWNATATCLVSGVTTTVPAGINQNFG
;
A
#
# COMPACT_ATOMS: atom_id res chain seq x y z
N MET A 1 25.40 -81.96 34.62
CA MET A 1 26.01 -80.63 34.89
C MET A 1 26.73 -80.19 33.63
N GLN A 2 26.16 -79.26 32.87
CA GLN A 2 26.88 -78.63 31.77
C GLN A 2 26.66 -77.13 31.82
N GLN A 3 27.78 -76.43 31.85
CA GLN A 3 27.93 -75.01 32.15
C GLN A 3 27.52 -74.13 30.96
N TYR A 4 27.01 -72.95 31.30
CA TYR A 4 26.75 -71.83 30.40
C TYR A 4 28.04 -71.36 29.72
N ASN A 5 28.00 -71.10 28.42
CA ASN A 5 28.97 -70.21 27.77
C ASN A 5 28.23 -69.03 27.13
N LEU A 6 28.51 -67.85 27.68
CA LEU A 6 28.02 -66.54 27.29
C LEU A 6 28.69 -66.13 25.97
N PHE A 7 27.92 -66.03 24.88
CA PHE A 7 28.45 -65.57 23.59
C PHE A 7 28.61 -64.04 23.61
N VAL A 8 29.85 -63.56 23.67
CA VAL A 8 30.17 -62.13 23.62
C VAL A 8 30.13 -61.66 22.16
N LEU A 9 29.23 -60.74 21.82
CA LEU A 9 29.20 -60.10 20.50
C LEU A 9 30.41 -59.15 20.33
N PRO A 10 31.08 -59.14 19.16
CA PRO A 10 32.17 -58.20 18.91
C PRO A 10 31.66 -56.75 18.87
N LYS A 11 32.42 -55.84 19.49
CA LYS A 11 32.11 -54.40 19.55
C LYS A 11 31.98 -53.81 18.14
N LEU A 12 30.85 -53.16 17.88
CA LEU A 12 30.60 -52.36 16.68
C LEU A 12 31.61 -51.20 16.62
N VAL A 13 32.53 -51.24 15.66
CA VAL A 13 33.45 -50.12 15.41
C VAL A 13 32.67 -49.02 14.70
N VAL A 14 32.29 -47.97 15.43
CA VAL A 14 31.72 -46.75 14.84
C VAL A 14 32.85 -46.01 14.12
N ARG A 15 32.88 -46.08 12.79
CA ARG A 15 33.77 -45.23 11.97
C ARG A 15 33.20 -43.81 11.98
N ASN A 16 33.96 -42.85 12.53
CA ASN A 16 33.62 -41.43 12.48
C ASN A 16 33.51 -40.95 11.02
N PHE A 17 32.28 -40.81 10.52
CA PHE A 17 32.00 -40.08 9.28
C PHE A 17 32.01 -38.57 9.57
N SER A 18 33.21 -37.97 9.60
CA SER A 18 33.37 -36.52 9.81
C SER A 18 33.17 -35.68 8.54
N PHE A 19 32.84 -36.28 7.39
CA PHE A 19 32.79 -35.57 6.11
C PHE A 19 31.42 -34.95 5.75
N PHE A 20 30.33 -35.30 6.45
CA PHE A 20 28.97 -34.81 6.12
C PHE A 20 28.47 -33.61 6.94
N LYS A 21 29.22 -33.11 7.92
CA LYS A 21 28.78 -31.98 8.77
C LYS A 21 29.11 -30.57 8.23
N LYS A 22 29.80 -30.45 7.09
CA LYS A 22 30.23 -29.15 6.55
C LYS A 22 29.64 -28.79 5.18
N LEU A 23 28.77 -29.62 4.61
CA LEU A 23 28.17 -29.35 3.29
C LEU A 23 26.70 -28.87 3.34
N SER A 24 26.09 -28.64 4.52
CA SER A 24 24.66 -28.26 4.61
C SER A 24 24.34 -26.87 5.17
N LEU A 25 25.31 -25.95 5.28
CA LEU A 25 25.02 -24.59 5.76
C LEU A 25 25.18 -23.52 4.67
N SER A 26 26.08 -23.73 3.70
CA SER A 26 26.35 -22.74 2.65
C SER A 26 25.32 -22.73 1.51
N ILE A 27 24.72 -23.88 1.17
CA ILE A 27 23.68 -23.97 0.11
C ILE A 27 22.32 -23.45 0.63
N VAL A 28 22.02 -23.66 1.91
CA VAL A 28 20.76 -23.18 2.53
C VAL A 28 20.81 -21.67 2.80
N LEU A 29 21.99 -21.11 3.12
CA LEU A 29 22.16 -19.68 3.37
C LEU A 29 22.21 -18.83 2.07
N SER A 30 22.59 -19.42 0.93
CA SER A 30 22.61 -18.72 -0.37
C SER A 30 21.26 -18.76 -1.12
N VAL A 31 20.35 -19.67 -0.75
CA VAL A 31 18.97 -19.70 -1.27
C VAL A 31 18.02 -18.81 -0.45
N LEU A 32 18.39 -18.40 0.77
CA LEU A 32 17.58 -17.57 1.67
C LEU A 32 17.91 -16.06 1.60
N LEU A 33 18.41 -15.56 0.47
CA LEU A 33 18.62 -14.13 0.26
C LEU A 33 18.23 -13.66 -1.16
N ILE A 34 17.25 -14.32 -1.78
CA ILE A 34 16.53 -13.69 -2.89
C ILE A 34 15.43 -12.84 -2.26
N GLY A 35 15.81 -11.69 -1.69
CA GLY A 35 14.87 -10.61 -1.54
C GLY A 35 14.41 -10.28 -2.95
N PHE A 36 13.19 -10.71 -3.34
CA PHE A 36 12.61 -10.23 -4.57
C PHE A 36 12.41 -8.73 -4.38
N ALA A 37 13.34 -7.93 -4.91
CA ALA A 37 13.04 -6.54 -5.21
C ALA A 37 11.86 -6.60 -6.18
N GLN A 38 10.65 -6.35 -5.68
CA GLN A 38 9.48 -6.24 -6.53
C GLN A 38 9.74 -5.00 -7.39
N GLY A 39 10.08 -5.20 -8.67
CA GLY A 39 10.17 -4.11 -9.62
C GLY A 39 8.81 -3.43 -9.74
N GLN A 40 8.80 -2.14 -10.08
CA GLN A 40 7.56 -1.43 -10.36
C GLN A 40 6.82 -2.14 -11.50
N ALA A 41 5.53 -2.43 -11.31
CA ALA A 41 4.71 -3.00 -12.38
C ALA A 41 4.68 -2.05 -13.58
N ASP A 42 4.68 -2.63 -14.79
CA ASP A 42 4.54 -1.82 -16.00
C ASP A 42 3.26 -1.00 -15.94
N ASN A 43 3.31 0.24 -16.41
CA ASN A 43 2.17 1.16 -16.44
C ASN A 43 1.64 1.59 -15.05
N SER A 44 2.39 1.41 -13.97
CA SER A 44 2.12 2.12 -12.71
C SER A 44 2.32 3.63 -12.86
N TYR A 45 1.58 4.43 -12.10
CA TYR A 45 1.60 5.89 -12.19
C TYR A 45 2.18 6.52 -10.94
N ARG A 46 2.82 7.68 -11.11
CA ARG A 46 3.11 8.58 -10.00
C ARG A 46 2.99 10.05 -10.39
N ALA A 47 2.66 10.90 -9.43
CA ALA A 47 2.72 12.33 -9.63
C ALA A 47 4.18 12.78 -9.78
N LYS A 48 4.46 13.64 -10.77
CA LYS A 48 5.78 14.25 -11.02
C LYS A 48 5.84 15.74 -10.69
N GLN A 49 4.68 16.34 -10.43
CA GLN A 49 4.51 17.71 -9.98
C GLN A 49 3.14 17.86 -9.33
N SER A 50 2.95 18.94 -8.56
CA SER A 50 1.61 19.33 -8.10
C SER A 50 0.73 19.74 -9.28
N GLY A 51 -0.56 19.45 -9.23
CA GLY A 51 -1.47 19.77 -10.33
C GLY A 51 -2.82 19.10 -10.25
N ASN A 52 -3.57 19.23 -11.35
CA ASN A 52 -4.89 18.61 -11.49
C ASN A 52 -4.74 17.11 -11.80
N TRP A 53 -5.50 16.25 -11.11
CA TRP A 53 -5.57 14.82 -11.39
C TRP A 53 -5.87 14.54 -12.87
N ASN A 54 -6.81 15.28 -13.45
CA ASN A 54 -7.27 15.13 -14.84
C ASN A 54 -6.35 15.83 -15.87
N ASN A 55 -5.09 16.11 -15.51
CA ASN A 55 -4.08 16.66 -16.42
C ASN A 55 -2.90 15.68 -16.52
N THR A 56 -2.59 15.21 -17.74
CA THR A 56 -1.47 14.28 -18.00
C THR A 56 -0.12 14.86 -17.60
N ASN A 57 0.04 16.18 -17.59
CA ASN A 57 1.28 16.83 -17.12
C ASN A 57 1.54 16.62 -15.63
N THR A 58 0.53 16.25 -14.82
CA THR A 58 0.71 15.91 -13.40
C THR A 58 1.43 14.58 -13.23
N TRP A 59 1.39 13.71 -14.24
CA TRP A 59 1.73 12.29 -14.11
C TRP A 59 2.90 11.85 -14.97
N GLU A 60 3.59 10.85 -14.48
CA GLU A 60 4.43 9.94 -15.26
C GLU A 60 4.02 8.49 -14.99
N ARG A 61 4.34 7.61 -15.94
CA ARG A 61 4.06 6.19 -15.84
C ARG A 61 5.34 5.38 -15.96
N TYR A 62 5.42 4.28 -15.26
CA TYR A 62 6.55 3.38 -15.35
C TYR A 62 6.49 2.61 -16.67
N ASN A 63 7.60 2.63 -17.41
CA ASN A 63 7.80 1.83 -18.61
C ASN A 63 8.79 0.73 -18.28
N LEU A 64 8.30 -0.51 -18.19
CA LEU A 64 9.10 -1.68 -17.85
C LEU A 64 10.15 -1.98 -18.92
N ALA A 65 9.85 -1.75 -20.19
CA ALA A 65 10.78 -2.02 -21.29
C ALA A 65 12.04 -1.13 -21.22
N THR A 66 11.92 0.09 -20.72
CA THR A 66 13.04 1.03 -20.54
C THR A 66 13.47 1.17 -19.08
N THR A 67 12.82 0.47 -18.15
CA THR A 67 13.03 0.60 -16.70
C THR A 67 12.99 2.03 -16.16
N ALA A 68 12.17 2.89 -16.79
CA ALA A 68 12.19 4.32 -16.54
C ALA A 68 10.77 4.89 -16.39
N TRP A 69 10.67 6.00 -15.65
CA TRP A 69 9.46 6.80 -15.66
C TRP A 69 9.43 7.68 -16.91
N VAL A 70 8.31 7.61 -17.64
CA VAL A 70 8.08 8.36 -18.87
C VAL A 70 6.82 9.20 -18.74
N ALA A 71 6.70 10.26 -19.55
CA ALA A 71 5.50 11.08 -19.54
C ALA A 71 4.23 10.24 -19.75
N ALA A 72 3.23 10.49 -18.92
CA ALA A 72 1.94 9.83 -19.03
C ALA A 72 1.17 10.37 -20.25
N VAL A 73 0.50 9.48 -20.99
CA VAL A 73 -0.35 9.83 -22.14
C VAL A 73 -1.85 9.80 -21.79
N ALA A 74 -2.17 9.33 -20.60
CA ALA A 74 -3.49 9.33 -19.98
C ALA A 74 -3.33 9.61 -18.48
N THR A 75 -4.40 9.97 -17.80
CA THR A 75 -4.39 10.13 -16.34
C THR A 75 -4.69 8.78 -15.67
N PRO A 76 -4.17 8.52 -14.45
CA PRO A 76 -4.40 7.26 -13.77
C PRO A 76 -5.87 7.10 -13.36
N SER A 77 -6.33 5.86 -13.39
CA SER A 77 -7.66 5.39 -13.02
C SER A 77 -7.61 3.93 -12.60
N ASN A 78 -8.66 3.44 -11.95
CA ASN A 78 -8.78 2.03 -11.55
C ASN A 78 -8.66 1.00 -12.69
N THR A 79 -8.77 1.39 -13.96
CA THR A 79 -8.74 0.47 -15.11
C THR A 79 -7.43 0.48 -15.88
N ASN A 80 -6.57 1.49 -15.68
CA ASN A 80 -5.36 1.68 -16.48
C ASN A 80 -4.09 1.76 -15.66
N SER A 81 -4.14 1.64 -14.33
CA SER A 81 -2.98 1.73 -13.47
C SER A 81 -2.93 0.56 -12.47
N PRO A 82 -1.87 -0.25 -12.45
CA PRO A 82 -1.65 -1.23 -11.39
C PRO A 82 -1.32 -0.60 -10.04
N SER A 83 -0.87 0.66 -10.02
CA SER A 83 -0.72 1.43 -8.79
C SER A 83 -0.66 2.91 -9.11
N ILE A 84 -1.06 3.74 -8.16
CA ILE A 84 -1.02 5.21 -8.27
C ILE A 84 -0.30 5.76 -7.06
N ASN A 85 0.82 6.45 -7.24
CA ASN A 85 1.54 7.07 -6.13
C ASN A 85 1.49 8.61 -6.18
N ILE A 86 1.23 9.24 -5.03
CA ILE A 86 1.33 10.68 -4.85
C ILE A 86 2.46 10.94 -3.84
N PRO A 87 3.70 11.17 -4.31
CA PRO A 87 4.86 11.44 -3.46
C PRO A 87 4.67 12.66 -2.54
N ALA A 88 5.39 12.65 -1.40
CA ALA A 88 5.31 13.67 -0.34
C ALA A 88 5.44 15.13 -0.80
N ALA A 89 6.18 15.37 -1.88
CA ALA A 89 6.42 16.73 -2.38
C ALA A 89 5.23 17.35 -3.13
N TYR A 90 4.19 16.57 -3.46
CA TYR A 90 3.17 16.97 -4.43
C TYR A 90 1.77 17.04 -3.84
N THR A 91 1.01 18.00 -4.35
CA THR A 91 -0.44 18.13 -4.14
C THR A 91 -1.16 17.86 -5.44
N VAL A 92 -2.05 16.86 -5.45
CA VAL A 92 -2.88 16.52 -6.59
C VAL A 92 -4.34 16.86 -6.28
N THR A 93 -4.95 17.74 -7.09
CA THR A 93 -6.34 18.18 -6.92
C THR A 93 -7.28 17.43 -7.86
N VAL A 94 -8.33 16.83 -7.33
CA VAL A 94 -9.40 16.14 -8.07
C VAL A 94 -10.49 17.17 -8.41
N THR A 95 -10.50 17.61 -9.66
CA THR A 95 -11.40 18.70 -10.16
C THR A 95 -12.59 18.20 -10.98
N ALA A 96 -12.59 16.92 -11.35
CA ALA A 96 -13.68 16.22 -12.00
C ALA A 96 -13.72 14.79 -11.45
N ASN A 97 -14.84 14.07 -11.65
CA ASN A 97 -15.00 12.74 -11.07
C ASN A 97 -13.89 11.78 -11.56
N VAL A 98 -13.33 11.01 -10.63
CA VAL A 98 -12.25 10.04 -10.91
C VAL A 98 -12.55 8.74 -10.19
N ASN A 99 -12.27 7.62 -10.85
CA ASN A 99 -12.26 6.28 -10.27
C ASN A 99 -10.81 5.82 -10.11
N ILE A 100 -10.41 5.45 -8.90
CA ILE A 100 -9.05 5.00 -8.57
C ILE A 100 -9.07 3.61 -7.95
N ASP A 101 -7.95 2.91 -8.04
CA ASP A 101 -7.66 1.69 -7.30
C ASP A 101 -6.15 1.64 -7.03
N GLN A 102 -5.77 0.98 -5.92
CA GLN A 102 -4.40 0.83 -5.43
C GLN A 102 -3.61 2.15 -5.44
N ALA A 103 -4.19 3.17 -4.80
CA ALA A 103 -3.56 4.47 -4.64
C ALA A 103 -2.83 4.62 -3.30
N THR A 104 -1.66 5.25 -3.32
CA THR A 104 -0.85 5.58 -2.14
C THR A 104 -0.60 7.09 -2.09
N ILE A 105 -0.89 7.71 -0.95
CA ILE A 105 -0.73 9.14 -0.70
C ILE A 105 0.34 9.35 0.36
N ASP A 106 1.51 9.79 -0.06
CA ASP A 106 2.56 10.33 0.81
C ASP A 106 2.50 11.87 0.85
N GLY A 107 1.97 12.50 -0.20
CA GLY A 107 1.76 13.94 -0.32
C GLY A 107 0.33 14.35 0.03
N ILE A 108 -0.30 15.16 -0.83
CA ILE A 108 -1.67 15.64 -0.61
C ILE A 108 -2.56 15.26 -1.80
N VAL A 109 -3.73 14.71 -1.52
CA VAL A 109 -4.84 14.65 -2.48
C VAL A 109 -5.98 15.53 -1.97
N ALA A 110 -6.44 16.44 -2.81
CA ALA A 110 -7.55 17.35 -2.47
C ALA A 110 -8.74 17.10 -3.40
N VAL A 111 -9.88 16.70 -2.84
CA VAL A 111 -11.13 16.50 -3.56
C VAL A 111 -11.98 17.76 -3.47
N ASN A 112 -12.24 18.39 -4.62
CA ASN A 112 -13.01 19.63 -4.68
C ASN A 112 -14.49 19.41 -4.36
N SER A 113 -15.16 20.49 -3.96
CA SER A 113 -16.61 20.47 -3.71
C SER A 113 -17.40 20.08 -4.96
N GLY A 114 -18.45 19.28 -4.76
CA GLY A 114 -19.27 18.72 -5.84
C GLY A 114 -18.60 17.61 -6.67
N ILE A 115 -17.33 17.26 -6.38
CA ILE A 115 -16.59 16.23 -7.10
C ILE A 115 -16.58 14.91 -6.33
N THR A 116 -16.67 13.80 -7.05
CA THR A 116 -16.57 12.45 -6.48
C THR A 116 -15.23 11.80 -6.84
N LEU A 117 -14.47 11.43 -5.81
CA LEU A 117 -13.39 10.44 -5.91
C LEU A 117 -13.96 9.08 -5.54
N THR A 118 -14.09 8.18 -6.52
CA THR A 118 -14.50 6.80 -6.28
C THR A 118 -13.26 5.93 -6.07
N VAL A 119 -13.17 5.30 -4.91
CA VAL A 119 -12.20 4.24 -4.63
C VAL A 119 -12.89 2.92 -5.00
N ALA A 120 -12.47 2.32 -6.12
CA ALA A 120 -13.00 1.05 -6.57
C ALA A 120 -12.51 -0.07 -5.64
N ASN A 121 -13.39 -1.00 -5.31
CA ASN A 121 -13.02 -2.20 -4.57
C ASN A 121 -12.35 -3.19 -5.52
N GLY A 122 -11.05 -3.38 -5.35
CA GLY A 122 -10.21 -4.29 -6.12
C GLY A 122 -9.57 -5.35 -5.24
N GLY A 123 -8.44 -5.89 -5.71
CA GLY A 123 -7.63 -6.79 -4.91
C GLY A 123 -6.68 -6.00 -4.00
N GLY A 124 -6.62 -6.36 -2.72
CA GLY A 124 -5.69 -5.73 -1.78
C GLY A 124 -6.23 -4.43 -1.17
N THR A 125 -5.33 -3.50 -0.84
CA THR A 125 -5.70 -2.19 -0.30
C THR A 125 -5.89 -1.21 -1.45
N ASP A 126 -7.07 -0.60 -1.53
CA ASP A 126 -7.47 0.25 -2.67
C ASP A 126 -7.02 1.71 -2.49
N LEU A 127 -6.93 2.19 -1.24
CA LEU A 127 -6.39 3.50 -0.92
C LEU A 127 -5.61 3.47 0.40
N THR A 128 -4.37 3.95 0.37
CA THR A 128 -3.51 4.12 1.54
C THR A 128 -3.07 5.57 1.68
N VAL A 129 -3.21 6.13 2.88
CA VAL A 129 -2.60 7.42 3.24
C VAL A 129 -1.49 7.16 4.26
N ASN A 130 -0.26 7.48 3.89
CA ASN A 130 0.93 7.21 4.69
C ASN A 130 1.23 8.34 5.69
N SER A 131 2.25 8.12 6.52
CA SER A 131 2.75 9.13 7.47
C SER A 131 3.12 10.43 6.74
N GLY A 132 2.58 11.56 7.19
CA GLY A 132 2.72 12.86 6.52
C GLY A 132 1.79 13.08 5.32
N GLY A 133 1.15 12.02 4.80
CA GLY A 133 0.17 12.09 3.74
C GLY A 133 -1.15 12.70 4.23
N THR A 134 -1.81 13.47 3.35
CA THR A 134 -3.07 14.14 3.66
C THR A 134 -4.13 13.93 2.58
N LEU A 135 -5.33 13.51 2.99
CA LEU A 135 -6.52 13.43 2.15
C LEU A 135 -7.52 14.52 2.55
N LEU A 136 -7.59 15.59 1.75
CA LEU A 136 -8.50 16.72 1.96
C LEU A 136 -9.81 16.47 1.19
N ASN A 137 -10.95 16.56 1.88
CA ASN A 137 -12.25 16.27 1.29
C ASN A 137 -13.25 17.41 1.47
N ALA A 138 -13.45 18.18 0.40
CA ALA A 138 -14.57 19.10 0.26
C ALA A 138 -15.74 18.51 -0.57
N GLY A 139 -15.57 17.30 -1.12
CA GLY A 139 -16.52 16.63 -2.03
C GLY A 139 -16.94 15.26 -1.50
N THR A 140 -17.02 14.26 -2.38
CA THR A 140 -17.38 12.88 -1.99
C THR A 140 -16.23 11.93 -2.22
N ILE A 141 -15.91 11.11 -1.20
CA ILE A 141 -15.02 9.96 -1.36
C ILE A 141 -15.88 8.70 -1.21
N ALA A 142 -16.15 8.03 -2.33
CA ALA A 142 -17.03 6.86 -2.37
C ALA A 142 -16.19 5.58 -2.29
N THR A 143 -16.40 4.77 -1.23
CA THR A 143 -15.56 3.61 -0.90
C THR A 143 -16.35 2.30 -0.83
N ALA A 144 -17.37 2.11 -1.67
CA ALA A 144 -18.31 0.99 -1.56
C ALA A 144 -17.62 -0.39 -1.59
N GLY A 145 -17.35 -0.95 -0.40
CA GLY A 145 -16.62 -2.20 -0.19
C GLY A 145 -15.10 -2.09 -0.28
N ALA A 146 -14.56 -0.91 -0.58
CA ALA A 146 -13.13 -0.68 -0.75
C ALA A 146 -12.39 -0.65 0.59
N THR A 147 -11.18 -1.19 0.60
CA THR A 147 -10.25 -1.16 1.72
C THR A 147 -9.46 0.15 1.69
N VAL A 148 -9.82 1.09 2.57
CA VAL A 148 -9.09 2.35 2.80
C VAL A 148 -8.31 2.27 4.11
N THR A 149 -7.04 2.64 4.09
CA THR A 149 -6.16 2.62 5.26
C THR A 149 -5.54 3.99 5.52
N MET A 150 -5.71 4.49 6.75
CA MET A 150 -5.07 5.70 7.26
C MET A 150 -3.95 5.29 8.22
N ASN A 151 -2.70 5.32 7.75
CA ASN A 151 -1.54 4.87 8.52
C ASN A 151 -1.14 5.87 9.63
N ALA A 152 -0.24 5.44 10.51
CA ALA A 152 0.29 6.24 11.60
C ALA A 152 0.81 7.61 11.11
N GLY A 153 0.34 8.71 11.72
CA GLY A 153 0.73 10.06 11.34
C GLY A 153 0.16 10.57 10.00
N SER A 154 -0.83 9.88 9.42
CA SER A 154 -1.59 10.38 8.27
C SER A 154 -2.71 11.32 8.71
N THR A 155 -3.20 12.15 7.79
CA THR A 155 -4.32 13.07 8.04
C THR A 155 -5.43 12.87 7.01
N TYR A 156 -6.66 12.77 7.49
CA TYR A 156 -7.85 13.07 6.71
C TYR A 156 -8.45 14.38 7.20
N GLU A 157 -8.82 15.26 6.29
CA GLU A 157 -9.51 16.51 6.65
C GLU A 157 -10.84 16.62 5.92
N HIS A 158 -11.91 16.76 6.70
CA HIS A 158 -13.26 17.00 6.21
C HIS A 158 -13.53 18.51 6.15
N THR A 159 -13.46 19.08 4.93
CA THR A 159 -13.51 20.52 4.67
C THR A 159 -14.84 20.98 4.05
N GLN A 160 -15.94 20.30 4.40
CA GLN A 160 -17.30 20.65 3.96
C GLN A 160 -18.32 20.56 5.09
N ASN A 161 -19.50 21.11 4.84
CA ASN A 161 -20.66 21.02 5.72
C ASN A 161 -21.50 19.78 5.38
N GLY A 162 -21.82 18.94 6.37
CA GLY A 162 -22.51 17.67 6.14
C GLY A 162 -21.62 16.63 5.48
N GLY A 163 -22.14 15.90 4.49
CA GLY A 163 -21.37 14.84 3.80
C GLY A 163 -21.07 13.63 4.69
N THR A 164 -20.14 12.79 4.21
CA THR A 164 -19.76 11.54 4.89
C THR A 164 -18.23 11.46 4.98
N ILE A 165 -17.73 11.16 6.17
CA ILE A 165 -16.34 10.72 6.37
C ILE A 165 -16.27 9.27 5.85
N PRO A 166 -15.39 8.94 4.87
CA PRO A 166 -15.32 7.60 4.30
C PRO A 166 -14.96 6.57 5.38
N THR A 167 -15.50 5.36 5.25
CA THR A 167 -15.09 4.25 6.10
C THR A 167 -13.65 3.87 5.79
N ALA A 168 -12.80 3.82 6.81
CA ALA A 168 -11.40 3.44 6.70
C ALA A 168 -10.92 2.68 7.95
N ALA A 169 -9.84 1.92 7.79
CA ALA A 169 -9.04 1.42 8.91
C ALA A 169 -8.09 2.52 9.38
N TRP A 170 -8.29 3.02 10.60
CA TRP A 170 -7.49 4.10 11.17
C TRP A 170 -6.44 3.54 12.11
N ASN A 171 -5.20 3.96 11.91
CA ASN A 171 -4.18 3.79 12.91
C ASN A 171 -4.45 4.69 14.12
N ALA A 172 -4.03 4.26 15.31
CA ALA A 172 -4.17 5.00 16.57
C ALA A 172 -3.44 6.35 16.62
N THR A 173 -2.61 6.68 15.64
CA THR A 173 -1.99 8.01 15.50
C THR A 173 -2.33 8.69 14.18
N ALA A 174 -3.33 8.19 13.45
CA ALA A 174 -3.90 8.89 12.30
C ALA A 174 -4.87 9.98 12.78
N THR A 175 -4.87 11.13 12.11
CA THR A 175 -5.74 12.26 12.47
C THR A 175 -6.95 12.32 11.54
N CYS A 176 -8.15 12.35 12.12
CA CYS A 176 -9.36 12.76 11.42
C CYS A 176 -9.75 14.17 11.87
N LEU A 177 -9.51 15.17 11.03
CA LEU A 177 -9.87 16.56 11.29
C LEU A 177 -11.20 16.91 10.61
N VAL A 178 -12.11 17.53 11.35
CA VAL A 178 -13.38 18.03 10.84
C VAL A 178 -13.39 19.55 10.97
N SER A 179 -13.10 20.24 9.87
CA SER A 179 -12.85 21.69 9.86
C SER A 179 -13.89 22.50 9.07
N GLY A 180 -14.64 21.86 8.16
CA GLY A 180 -15.60 22.53 7.28
C GLY A 180 -17.05 22.59 7.76
N VAL A 181 -17.35 22.13 8.97
CA VAL A 181 -18.73 22.06 9.48
C VAL A 181 -19.25 23.44 9.85
N THR A 182 -20.42 23.79 9.33
CA THR A 182 -21.12 25.04 9.68
C THR A 182 -22.45 24.78 10.38
N THR A 183 -23.24 23.83 9.89
CA THR A 183 -24.60 23.54 10.40
C THR A 183 -24.92 22.06 10.53
N THR A 184 -24.21 21.21 9.80
CA THR A 184 -24.54 19.79 9.67
C THR A 184 -23.31 18.96 9.97
N VAL A 185 -23.41 18.15 11.02
CA VAL A 185 -22.35 17.20 11.40
C VAL A 185 -22.21 16.15 10.29
N PRO A 186 -20.99 15.79 9.86
CA PRO A 186 -20.78 14.75 8.87
C PRO A 186 -21.24 13.39 9.39
N ALA A 187 -21.76 12.56 8.47
CA ALA A 187 -21.95 11.15 8.76
C ALA A 187 -20.59 10.41 8.86
N GLY A 188 -20.60 9.18 9.37
CA GLY A 188 -19.39 8.36 9.49
C GLY A 188 -18.46 8.74 10.65
N ILE A 189 -18.95 9.51 11.62
CA ILE A 189 -18.19 9.96 12.81
C ILE A 189 -18.07 8.89 13.91
N ASN A 190 -18.68 7.73 13.72
CA ASN A 190 -18.69 6.62 14.68
C ASN A 190 -17.64 5.53 14.35
N GLN A 191 -16.53 5.92 13.74
CA GLN A 191 -15.40 5.03 13.47
C GLN A 191 -14.39 5.05 14.62
N ASN A 192 -13.51 4.05 14.67
CA ASN A 192 -12.40 4.04 15.62
C ASN A 192 -11.24 4.90 15.08
N PHE A 193 -11.38 6.22 15.16
CA PHE A 193 -10.31 7.16 14.81
C PHE A 193 -9.10 7.04 15.75
N GLY A 194 -7.96 7.61 15.34
CA GLY A 194 -6.76 7.73 16.19
C GLY A 194 -6.88 8.78 17.28
#